data_AF-A0A9W3D4J4-F1
#
_entry.id   AF-A0A9W3D4J4-F1
#
_cell.length_a   1.000
_cell.length_b   1.000
_cell.length_c   1.000
_cell.angle_alpha   90.00
_cell.angle_beta   90.00
_cell.angle_gamma   90.00
#
_symmetry.space_group_name_H-M   'P 1'
#
loop_
_entity.id
_entity.type
_entity.pdbx_description
1 polymer ?
#
loop_
_entity_poly.entity_id
_entity_poly.type
_entity_poly.pdbx_seq_one_letter_code
_entity_poly.pdbx_strand_id
1 'polypeptide(L)'
;MEHLAVHLPYEALLRGPVHYGWMYQYERAMKYLKGKAKNLAKVEGSIIAGSLTEETSHFTSYYFASKVRTRKRAPRRYDDGGVAPTYAVAGVPDIFSQIGRLGGKSKEVWWSSEEDAHSAHTYILLNCTTNSSLSS
;
A
#
# COMPACT_ATOMS: atom_id res chain seq x y z
N MET A 1 2.48 -27.39 -22.54
CA MET A 1 2.85 -25.97 -22.28
C MET A 1 4.33 -25.89 -21.89
N GLU A 2 5.23 -26.32 -22.77
CA GLU A 2 6.63 -26.61 -22.39
C GLU A 2 7.63 -25.65 -23.05
N HIS A 3 7.17 -24.86 -24.03
CA HIS A 3 8.00 -23.90 -24.76
C HIS A 3 7.86 -22.45 -24.26
N LEU A 4 6.96 -22.17 -23.32
CA LEU A 4 6.71 -20.82 -22.80
C LEU A 4 7.96 -20.22 -22.11
N ALA A 5 8.73 -21.05 -21.40
CA ALA A 5 9.95 -20.61 -20.73
C ALA A 5 11.09 -20.25 -21.71
N VAL A 6 11.07 -20.83 -22.92
CA VAL A 6 12.10 -20.58 -23.95
C VAL A 6 11.78 -19.34 -24.78
N HIS A 7 10.50 -19.04 -24.99
CA HIS A 7 10.08 -17.88 -25.78
C HIS A 7 10.01 -16.58 -24.98
N LEU A 8 9.78 -16.64 -23.66
CA LEU A 8 9.69 -15.44 -22.80
C LEU A 8 10.92 -14.51 -22.86
N PRO A 9 12.17 -15.02 -22.81
CA PRO A 9 13.37 -14.18 -22.87
C PRO A 9 13.50 -13.46 -24.22
N TYR A 10 13.16 -14.15 -25.31
CA TYR A 10 13.21 -13.58 -26.65
C TYR A 10 12.10 -12.52 -26.86
N GLU A 11 10.89 -12.79 -26.39
CA GLU A 11 9.80 -11.83 -26.39
C GLU A 11 10.11 -10.61 -25.52
N ALA A 12 10.71 -10.79 -24.34
CA ALA A 12 11.13 -9.69 -23.48
C ALA A 12 12.25 -8.85 -24.10
N LEU A 13 13.17 -9.48 -24.83
CA LEU A 13 14.24 -8.78 -25.55
C LEU A 13 13.69 -7.94 -26.70
N LEU A 14 12.72 -8.46 -27.46
CA LEU A 14 12.08 -7.74 -28.56
C LEU A 14 11.13 -6.63 -28.09
N ARG A 15 10.35 -6.90 -27.04
CA ARG A 15 9.25 -6.04 -26.57
C ARG A 15 9.68 -5.06 -25.48
N GLY A 16 10.88 -5.24 -24.92
CA GLY A 16 11.38 -4.47 -23.79
C GLY A 16 10.73 -4.89 -22.47
N PRO A 17 10.78 -4.04 -21.42
CA PRO A 17 10.18 -4.35 -20.13
C PRO A 17 8.74 -4.85 -20.29
N VAL A 18 8.40 -5.98 -19.65
CA VAL A 18 7.09 -6.64 -19.77
C VAL A 18 5.92 -5.66 -19.64
N HIS A 19 6.08 -4.62 -18.82
CA HIS A 19 5.10 -3.56 -18.62
C HIS A 19 4.69 -2.79 -19.88
N TYR A 20 5.62 -2.51 -20.81
CA TYR A 20 5.30 -1.85 -22.09
C TYR A 20 4.80 -2.82 -23.14
N GLY A 21 5.00 -4.12 -22.91
CA GLY A 21 4.42 -5.12 -23.77
C GLY A 21 2.90 -5.10 -23.73
N TRP A 22 2.32 -4.95 -22.55
CA TRP A 22 0.88 -5.05 -22.38
C TRP A 22 0.21 -3.72 -22.75
N MET A 23 -0.89 -3.80 -23.50
CA MET A 23 -1.69 -2.62 -23.89
C MET A 23 -2.28 -1.87 -22.67
N TYR A 24 -2.28 -2.52 -21.51
CA TYR A 24 -2.86 -2.05 -20.25
C TYR A 24 -2.42 -0.66 -19.81
N GLN A 25 -1.14 -0.30 -19.95
CA GLN A 25 -0.66 1.03 -19.54
C GLN A 25 -1.29 2.14 -20.38
N TYR A 26 -1.37 1.92 -21.70
CA TYR A 26 -1.98 2.85 -22.65
C TYR A 26 -3.49 2.97 -22.42
N GLU A 27 -4.19 1.84 -22.23
CA GLU A 27 -5.62 1.83 -21.92
C GLU A 27 -5.94 2.60 -20.63
N ARG A 28 -5.13 2.44 -19.59
CA ARG A 28 -5.28 3.16 -18.32
C ARG A 28 -5.08 4.66 -18.50
N ALA A 29 -4.07 5.07 -19.28
CA ALA A 29 -3.83 6.47 -19.59
C ALA A 29 -4.99 7.09 -20.38
N MET A 30 -5.48 6.39 -21.41
CA MET A 30 -6.65 6.82 -22.19
C MET A 30 -7.91 6.92 -21.33
N LYS A 31 -8.17 5.96 -20.45
CA LYS A 31 -9.30 5.99 -19.51
C LYS A 31 -9.23 7.22 -18.60
N TYR A 32 -8.04 7.57 -18.11
CA TYR A 32 -7.82 8.75 -17.29
C TYR A 32 -8.11 10.05 -18.07
N LEU A 33 -7.56 10.19 -19.28
CA LEU A 33 -7.79 11.36 -20.14
C LEU A 33 -9.26 11.49 -20.55
N LYS A 34 -9.92 10.37 -20.89
CA LYS A 34 -11.36 10.32 -21.19
C LYS A 34 -12.21 10.82 -20.01
N GLY A 35 -11.76 10.58 -18.78
CA GLY A 35 -12.40 11.14 -17.59
C GLY A 35 -12.41 12.67 -17.55
N LYS A 36 -11.40 13.32 -18.15
CA LYS A 36 -11.23 14.79 -18.20
C LYS A 36 -11.86 15.43 -19.44
N ALA A 37 -12.04 14.68 -20.52
CA ALA A 37 -12.71 15.12 -21.75
C ALA A 37 -14.25 15.20 -21.59
N LYS A 38 -14.72 16.06 -20.68
CA LYS A 38 -16.16 16.29 -20.41
C LYS A 38 -16.85 17.11 -21.51
N ASN A 39 -16.14 18.03 -22.15
CA ASN A 39 -16.66 18.81 -23.27
C ASN A 39 -16.11 18.28 -24.60
N LEU A 40 -16.96 17.59 -25.36
CA LEU A 40 -16.59 16.99 -26.65
C LEU A 40 -16.45 18.03 -27.79
N ALA A 41 -17.04 19.22 -27.66
CA ALA A 41 -16.85 20.29 -28.64
C ALA A 41 -15.45 20.91 -28.56
N LYS A 42 -14.79 20.81 -27.41
CA LYS A 42 -13.43 21.32 -27.16
C LYS A 42 -12.67 20.34 -26.24
N VAL A 43 -12.30 19.18 -26.79
CA VAL A 43 -11.70 18.08 -26.03
C VAL A 43 -10.40 18.49 -25.34
N GLU A 44 -9.48 19.13 -26.05
CA GLU A 44 -8.19 19.56 -25.51
C GLU A 44 -8.36 20.54 -24.35
N GLY A 45 -9.17 21.57 -24.54
CA GLY A 45 -9.49 22.55 -23.49
C GLY A 45 -10.15 21.91 -22.27
N SER A 46 -11.03 20.92 -22.48
CA SER A 46 -11.64 20.16 -21.39
C SER A 46 -10.61 19.36 -20.59
N ILE A 47 -9.66 18.72 -21.27
CA ILE A 47 -8.60 17.95 -20.61
C ILE A 47 -7.71 18.88 -19.78
N ILE A 48 -7.28 20.01 -20.35
CA ILE A 48 -6.45 21.01 -19.67
C ILE A 48 -7.15 21.55 -18.42
N ALA A 49 -8.42 21.96 -18.54
CA ALA A 49 -9.21 22.44 -17.40
C ALA A 49 -9.37 21.37 -16.31
N GLY A 50 -9.59 20.11 -16.70
CA GLY A 50 -9.65 18.98 -15.77
C GLY A 50 -8.33 18.74 -15.04
N SER A 51 -7.20 18.83 -15.74
CA SER A 51 -5.86 18.72 -15.14
C SER A 51 -5.56 19.86 -14.17
N LEU A 52 -5.85 21.10 -14.56
CA LEU A 52 -5.65 22.27 -13.70
C LEU A 52 -6.47 22.16 -12.40
N THR A 53 -7.72 21.73 -12.51
CA THR A 53 -8.60 21.51 -11.35
C THR A 53 -8.04 20.43 -10.42
N GLU A 54 -7.55 19.33 -11.00
CA GLU A 54 -6.95 18.23 -10.25
C GLU A 54 -5.68 18.66 -9.52
N GLU A 55 -4.76 19.35 -10.19
CA GLU A 55 -3.52 19.88 -9.60
C GLU A 55 -3.80 20.90 -8.50
N THR A 56 -4.71 21.85 -8.76
CA THR A 56 -5.12 22.85 -7.76
C THR A 56 -5.76 22.18 -6.53
N SER A 57 -6.62 21.17 -6.73
CA SER A 57 -7.21 20.40 -5.63
C SER A 57 -6.16 19.63 -4.82
N HIS A 58 -5.11 19.15 -5.49
CA HIS A 58 -4.01 18.44 -4.84
C HIS A 58 -3.13 19.40 -4.04
N PHE A 59 -2.78 20.55 -4.62
CA PHE A 59 -1.98 21.58 -3.97
C PHE A 59 -2.69 22.18 -2.75
N THR A 60 -3.97 22.53 -2.88
CA THR A 60 -4.76 23.06 -1.75
C THR A 60 -4.94 22.03 -0.63
N SER A 61 -4.88 20.73 -0.94
CA SER A 61 -5.00 19.67 0.08
C SER A 61 -3.94 19.68 1.18
N TYR A 62 -2.77 20.30 0.92
CA TYR A 62 -1.71 20.45 1.92
C TYR A 62 -2.04 21.49 2.99
N TYR A 63 -2.87 22.48 2.67
CA TYR A 63 -3.23 23.56 3.59
C TYR A 63 -4.46 23.25 4.46
N PHE A 64 -5.23 22.20 4.12
CA PHE A 64 -6.39 21.82 4.91
C PHE A 64 -6.02 20.96 6.12
N ALA A 65 -6.68 21.22 7.25
CA ALA A 65 -6.56 20.41 8.48
C ALA A 65 -6.79 18.91 8.21
N SER A 66 -6.12 18.03 8.96
CA SER A 66 -6.12 16.57 8.76
C SER A 66 -7.51 15.96 8.60
N LYS A 67 -8.49 16.46 9.37
CA LYS A 67 -9.89 16.05 9.37
C LYS A 67 -10.67 16.35 8.08
N VAL A 68 -10.18 17.24 7.22
CA VAL A 68 -10.88 17.61 5.98
C VAL A 68 -10.68 16.52 4.94
N ARG A 69 -11.79 15.99 4.42
CA ARG A 69 -11.78 14.98 3.36
C ARG A 69 -11.39 15.63 2.03
N THR A 70 -10.20 15.30 1.54
CA THR A 70 -9.69 15.73 0.23
C THR A 70 -9.54 14.52 -0.70
N ARG A 71 -9.42 14.74 -2.02
CA ARG A 71 -9.22 13.64 -2.97
C ARG A 71 -7.94 12.84 -2.69
N LYS A 72 -6.89 13.49 -2.14
CA LYS A 72 -5.64 12.85 -1.71
C LYS A 72 -5.84 11.94 -0.50
N ARG A 73 -6.70 12.33 0.44
CA ARG A 73 -6.97 11.60 1.69
C ARG A 73 -8.20 10.68 1.60
N ALA A 74 -8.92 10.71 0.48
CA ALA A 74 -10.07 9.86 0.27
C ALA A 74 -9.60 8.40 0.22
N PRO A 75 -10.18 7.50 1.04
CA PRO A 75 -9.84 6.09 1.01
C PRO A 75 -10.09 5.53 -0.40
N ARG A 76 -9.22 4.62 -0.84
CA ARG A 76 -9.45 3.88 -2.10
C ARG A 76 -10.70 3.02 -1.94
N ARG A 77 -11.36 2.66 -3.06
CA ARG A 77 -12.66 1.93 -3.06
C ARG A 77 -12.69 0.62 -2.25
N TYR A 78 -11.54 0.05 -1.90
CA TYR A 78 -11.39 -1.18 -1.13
C TYR A 78 -10.56 -0.99 0.15
N ASP A 79 -10.34 0.26 0.54
CA ASP A 79 -9.58 0.62 1.72
C ASP A 79 -10.59 1.13 2.75
N ASP A 80 -10.97 0.24 3.68
CA ASP A 80 -11.82 0.55 4.83
C ASP A 80 -11.04 1.31 5.93
N GLY A 81 -9.78 1.66 5.68
CA GLY A 81 -8.91 2.35 6.63
C GLY A 81 -8.28 1.42 7.65
N GLY A 82 -8.51 0.11 7.57
CA GLY A 82 -7.97 -0.90 8.49
C GLY A 82 -8.38 -0.68 9.95
N VAL A 83 -7.81 -1.48 10.85
CA VAL A 83 -7.94 -1.29 12.30
C VAL A 83 -6.53 -1.17 12.88
N ALA A 84 -6.30 -0.17 13.74
CA ALA A 84 -5.04 -0.06 14.45
C ALA A 84 -4.91 -1.27 15.41
N PRO A 85 -3.79 -2.01 15.38
CA PRO A 85 -3.60 -3.14 16.29
C PRO A 85 -3.57 -2.62 17.74
N THR A 86 -4.33 -3.26 18.62
CA THR A 86 -4.35 -2.96 20.06
C THR A 86 -3.58 -4.06 20.77
N TYR A 87 -2.52 -3.68 21.49
CA TYR A 87 -1.69 -4.60 22.24
C TYR A 87 -2.00 -4.51 23.73
N ALA A 88 -2.07 -5.65 24.42
CA ALA A 88 -2.28 -5.70 25.87
C ALA A 88 -1.02 -5.31 26.68
N VAL A 89 0.12 -5.12 26.01
CA VAL A 89 1.43 -4.84 26.62
C VAL A 89 1.87 -3.42 26.26
N ALA A 90 2.34 -2.66 27.25
CA ALA A 90 2.89 -1.33 27.04
C ALA A 90 4.31 -1.41 26.44
N GLY A 91 4.66 -0.45 25.57
CA GLY A 91 6.02 -0.33 25.00
C GLY A 91 6.22 -1.02 23.66
N VAL A 92 5.16 -1.43 22.96
CA VAL A 92 5.26 -1.94 21.59
C VAL A 92 5.74 -0.82 20.64
N PRO A 93 6.83 -1.04 19.88
CA PRO A 93 7.34 -0.02 18.96
C PRO A 93 6.34 0.36 17.85
N ASP A 94 6.32 1.62 17.45
CA ASP A 94 5.45 2.17 16.38
C ASP A 94 5.58 1.45 15.02
N ILE A 95 6.68 0.72 14.79
CA ILE A 95 6.80 -0.11 13.58
C ILE A 95 5.74 -1.21 13.51
N PHE A 96 5.21 -1.65 14.66
CA PHE A 96 4.14 -2.62 14.77
C PHE A 96 2.75 -1.97 14.86
N SER A 97 2.64 -0.63 14.92
CA SER A 97 1.35 0.06 14.92
C SER A 97 0.78 0.29 13.51
N GLN A 98 1.28 -0.43 12.51
CA GLN A 98 0.79 -0.30 11.14
C GLN A 98 -0.69 -0.65 11.07
N ILE A 99 -1.47 0.32 10.61
CA ILE A 99 -2.90 0.17 10.40
C ILE A 99 -3.09 -0.75 9.20
N GLY A 100 -3.74 -1.88 9.44
CA GLY A 100 -3.93 -2.91 8.43
C GLY A 100 -5.23 -3.67 8.63
N ARG A 101 -5.57 -4.50 7.65
CA ARG A 101 -6.68 -5.44 7.74
C ARG A 101 -6.11 -6.84 7.92
N LEU A 102 -6.29 -7.42 9.10
CA LEU A 102 -5.98 -8.82 9.33
C LEU A 102 -6.97 -9.67 8.51
N GLY A 103 -6.46 -10.38 7.51
CA GLY A 103 -7.24 -11.25 6.64
C GLY A 103 -7.19 -12.70 7.12
N GLY A 104 -8.33 -13.38 7.15
CA GLY A 104 -8.43 -14.79 7.51
C GLY A 104 -8.96 -15.04 8.93
N LYS A 105 -9.14 -16.31 9.29
CA LYS A 105 -9.53 -16.70 10.64
C LYS A 105 -8.32 -16.59 11.56
N SER A 106 -8.44 -15.82 12.64
CA SER A 106 -7.44 -15.86 13.72
C SER A 106 -7.38 -17.26 14.29
N LYS A 107 -6.17 -17.83 14.37
CA LYS A 107 -5.92 -19.09 15.05
C LYS A 107 -5.03 -18.79 16.24
N GLU A 108 -5.55 -19.00 17.44
CA GLU A 108 -4.71 -19.03 18.63
C GLU A 108 -3.86 -20.29 18.56
N VAL A 109 -2.55 -20.10 18.52
CA VAL A 109 -1.56 -21.17 18.57
C VAL A 109 -0.85 -21.05 19.91
N TRP A 110 -1.03 -22.06 20.75
CA TRP A 110 -0.26 -22.21 21.98
C TRP A 110 1.10 -22.80 21.62
N TRP A 111 2.16 -22.31 22.26
CA TRP A 111 3.49 -22.90 22.14
C TRP A 111 3.51 -24.24 22.88
N SER A 112 3.05 -25.29 22.21
CA SER A 112 3.05 -26.64 22.77
C SER A 112 4.38 -27.38 22.54
N SER A 113 5.22 -26.89 21.62
CA SER A 113 6.53 -27.47 21.32
C SER A 113 7.63 -26.76 22.12
N GLU A 114 8.54 -27.54 22.72
CA GLU A 114 9.74 -27.03 23.39
C GLU A 114 10.63 -26.19 22.46
N GLU A 115 10.63 -26.50 21.17
CA GLU A 115 11.41 -25.78 20.14
C GLU A 115 10.86 -24.36 19.89
N ASP A 116 9.53 -24.21 19.90
CA ASP A 116 8.87 -22.90 19.75
C ASP A 116 9.09 -22.04 21.00
N ALA A 117 9.04 -22.66 22.19
CA ALA A 117 9.34 -21.99 23.44
C ALA A 117 10.81 -21.55 23.52
N HIS A 118 11.74 -22.41 23.09
CA HIS A 118 13.16 -22.10 23.09
C HIS A 118 13.50 -20.97 22.09
N SER A 119 12.92 -20.99 20.89
CA SER A 119 13.14 -19.95 19.88
C SER A 119 12.54 -18.59 20.28
N ALA A 120 11.37 -18.58 20.92
CA ALA A 120 10.79 -17.37 21.49
C ALA A 120 11.66 -16.83 22.65
N HIS A 121 12.13 -17.72 23.54
CA HIS A 121 12.96 -17.33 24.68
C HIS A 121 14.31 -16.75 24.24
N THR A 122 14.99 -17.35 23.25
CA THR A 122 16.22 -16.78 22.69
C THR A 122 15.96 -15.45 21.99
N TYR A 123 14.85 -15.31 21.25
CA TYR A 123 14.50 -14.04 20.63
C TYR A 123 14.29 -12.93 21.66
N ILE A 124 13.61 -13.21 22.77
CA ILE A 124 13.42 -12.26 23.88
C ILE A 124 14.76 -11.89 24.50
N LEU A 125 15.61 -12.86 24.84
CA LEU A 125 16.93 -12.61 25.45
C LEU A 125 17.86 -11.79 24.55
N LEU A 126 17.77 -11.97 23.23
CA LEU A 126 18.63 -11.27 22.27
C LEU A 126 18.13 -9.85 21.94
N ASN A 127 16.82 -9.60 22.04
CA ASN A 127 16.23 -8.33 21.59
C ASN A 127 15.66 -7.45 22.72
N CYS A 128 15.39 -8.01 23.90
CA CYS A 128 15.02 -7.23 25.08
C CYS A 128 16.27 -6.99 25.93
N THR A 129 16.85 -5.79 25.83
CA THR A 129 17.85 -5.36 26.80
C THR A 129 17.17 -5.20 28.16
N THR A 130 17.73 -5.84 29.18
CA THR A 130 17.31 -5.74 30.57
C THR A 130 17.51 -4.31 31.08
N ASN A 131 16.58 -3.41 30.77
CA ASN A 131 16.40 -2.19 31.55
C ASN A 131 15.68 -2.55 32.86
N SER A 132 16.36 -3.29 33.72
CA SER A 132 16.15 -3.18 35.16
C SER A 132 17.11 -2.10 35.65
N SER A 133 16.77 -0.85 35.38
CA SER A 133 17.24 0.25 36.22
C SER A 133 16.66 -0.01 37.61
N LEU A 134 17.47 -0.66 38.45
CA LEU A 134 17.37 -0.59 39.91
C LEU A 134 17.39 0.90 40.28
N SER A 135 16.20 1.47 40.44
CA SER A 135 16.00 2.70 41.19
C SER A 135 15.87 2.29 42.66
N SER A 136 17.00 2.33 43.36
CA SER A 136 17.09 2.48 44.81
C SER A 136 18.20 3.47 45.12
#